data_AF-A0A6G2VQI2-F1
#
_entry.id   AF-A0A6G2VQI2-F1
#
_cell.length_a   1.000
_cell.length_b   1.000
_cell.length_c   1.000
_cell.angle_alpha   90.00
_cell.angle_beta   90.00
_cell.angle_gamma   90.00
#
_symmetry.space_group_name_H-M   'P 1'
#
loop_
_entity.id
_entity.type
_entity.pdbx_description
1 polymer ?
#
loop_
_entity_poly.entity_id
_entity_poly.type
_entity_poly.pdbx_seq_one_letter_code
_entity_poly.pdbx_strand_id
1 'polypeptide(L)'
;MSPVPGGSRRTAALLLPAVAAAAHIAPAATWLPGPRALLFPGLAGTGRRRHIALTFDDGPDPVSTPRFLDALDGLGVQATFFLVGEHVVRHPAVVRETVRRGHELGVHGWRHDRP
;
A
#
# COMPACT_ATOMS: atom_id res chain seq x y z
N MET A 1 43.96 5.47 -44.59
CA MET A 1 43.75 4.41 -43.58
C MET A 1 42.88 5.02 -42.49
N SER A 2 41.56 4.88 -42.61
CA SER A 2 40.57 5.55 -41.74
C SER A 2 40.23 4.67 -40.53
N PRO A 3 40.01 5.25 -39.33
CA PRO A 3 39.73 4.47 -38.14
C PRO A 3 38.27 4.00 -38.15
N VAL A 4 38.02 2.76 -37.71
CA VAL A 4 36.66 2.21 -37.54
C VAL A 4 36.14 2.59 -36.15
N PRO A 5 35.04 3.35 -35.99
CA PRO A 5 34.44 3.61 -34.69
C PRO A 5 33.35 2.57 -34.40
N GLY A 6 33.72 1.48 -33.71
CA GLY A 6 32.82 0.32 -33.51
C GLY A 6 32.40 0.00 -32.07
N GLY A 7 32.88 0.73 -31.06
CA GLY A 7 32.78 0.30 -29.66
C GLY A 7 31.55 0.77 -28.87
N SER A 8 31.06 2.00 -29.08
CA SER A 8 30.14 2.63 -28.11
C SER A 8 28.65 2.32 -28.31
N ARG A 9 28.23 1.96 -29.53
CA ARG A 9 26.80 1.76 -29.87
C ARG A 9 26.23 0.44 -29.34
N ARG A 10 27.05 -0.61 -29.21
CA ARG A 10 26.61 -1.93 -28.74
C ARG A 10 26.41 -1.98 -27.23
N THR A 11 27.23 -1.25 -26.47
CA THR A 11 27.11 -1.11 -25.01
C THR A 11 25.84 -0.35 -24.63
N ALA A 12 25.53 0.74 -25.35
CA ALA A 12 24.28 1.48 -25.15
C ALA A 12 23.02 0.64 -25.47
N ALA A 13 23.09 -0.25 -26.47
CA ALA A 13 21.97 -1.08 -26.89
C ALA A 13 21.56 -2.19 -25.88
N LEU A 14 22.49 -2.64 -25.04
CA LEU A 14 22.23 -3.70 -24.03
C LEU A 14 21.87 -3.13 -22.64
N LEU A 15 22.25 -1.89 -22.35
CA LEU A 15 21.99 -1.25 -21.06
C LEU A 15 20.51 -0.93 -20.84
N LEU A 16 19.79 -0.47 -21.89
CA LEU A 16 18.37 -0.15 -21.79
C LEU A 16 17.48 -1.34 -21.38
N PRO A 17 17.55 -2.51 -22.05
CA PRO A 17 16.73 -3.66 -21.66
C PRO A 17 17.12 -4.23 -20.29
N ALA A 18 18.40 -4.18 -19.92
CA ALA A 18 18.84 -4.61 -18.59
C ALA A 18 18.29 -3.69 -17.48
N VAL A 19 18.29 -2.38 -17.69
CA VAL A 19 17.69 -1.40 -16.76
C VAL A 19 16.18 -1.58 -16.67
N ALA A 20 15.50 -1.80 -17.79
CA ALA A 20 14.06 -2.05 -17.80
C ALA A 20 13.70 -3.34 -17.04
N ALA A 21 14.43 -4.43 -17.28
CA ALA A 21 14.24 -5.69 -16.57
C ALA A 21 14.51 -5.53 -15.05
N ALA A 22 15.58 -4.83 -14.68
CA ALA A 22 15.88 -4.54 -13.30
C ALA A 22 14.78 -3.69 -12.64
N ALA A 23 14.26 -2.67 -13.32
CA ALA A 23 13.16 -1.84 -12.81
C ALA A 23 11.87 -2.63 -12.59
N HIS A 24 11.60 -3.65 -13.42
CA HIS A 24 10.44 -4.53 -13.24
C HIS A 24 10.61 -5.55 -12.11
N ILE A 25 11.80 -6.14 -11.94
CA ILE A 25 12.03 -7.24 -10.99
C ILE A 25 12.42 -6.72 -9.60
N ALA A 26 13.19 -5.63 -9.53
CA ALA A 26 13.74 -5.13 -8.26
C ALA A 26 12.69 -4.85 -7.18
N PRO A 27 11.48 -4.32 -7.47
CA PRO A 27 10.43 -4.19 -6.46
C PRO A 27 10.05 -5.52 -5.81
N ALA A 28 10.07 -6.64 -6.54
CA ALA A 28 9.77 -7.96 -5.96
C ALA A 28 10.81 -8.40 -4.92
N ALA A 29 12.06 -7.92 -5.02
CA ALA A 29 13.08 -8.19 -4.03
C ALA A 29 12.74 -7.62 -2.64
N THR A 30 11.81 -6.67 -2.55
CA THR A 30 11.27 -6.18 -1.26
C THR A 30 10.50 -7.23 -0.49
N TRP A 31 10.13 -8.37 -1.08
CA TRP A 31 9.57 -9.48 -0.31
C TRP A 31 10.63 -10.10 0.64
N LEU A 32 11.92 -10.00 0.29
CA LEU A 32 13.01 -10.51 1.12
C LEU A 32 13.18 -9.64 2.38
N PRO A 33 13.16 -10.23 3.60
CA PRO A 33 13.18 -9.45 4.85
C PRO A 33 14.39 -8.52 5.02
N GLY A 34 15.59 -8.94 4.64
CA GLY A 34 16.82 -8.14 4.78
C GLY A 34 16.82 -6.89 3.90
N PRO A 35 16.70 -7.04 2.57
CA PRO A 35 16.58 -5.89 1.65
C PRO A 35 15.41 -4.96 2.01
N ARG A 36 14.27 -5.52 2.42
CA ARG A 36 13.11 -4.71 2.86
C ARG A 36 13.42 -3.89 4.10
N ALA A 37 14.00 -4.50 5.13
CA ALA A 37 14.35 -3.79 6.36
C ALA A 37 15.41 -2.70 6.12
N LEU A 38 16.37 -2.96 5.24
CA LEU A 38 17.47 -2.02 4.95
C LEU A 38 17.04 -0.85 4.06
N LEU A 39 16.34 -1.13 2.96
CA LEU A 39 16.02 -0.14 1.92
C LEU A 39 14.62 0.47 2.08
N PHE A 40 13.70 -0.26 2.71
CA PHE A 40 12.28 0.12 2.85
C PHE A 40 11.74 -0.14 4.26
N PRO A 41 12.35 0.44 5.31
CA PRO A 41 11.96 0.17 6.70
C PRO A 41 10.47 0.45 7.00
N GLY A 42 9.84 1.38 6.27
CA GLY A 42 8.39 1.64 6.39
C GLY A 42 7.50 0.48 5.94
N LEU A 43 7.99 -0.39 5.03
CA LEU A 43 7.31 -1.61 4.58
C LEU A 43 7.73 -2.84 5.40
N ALA A 44 8.70 -2.69 6.30
CA ALA A 44 9.24 -3.81 7.08
C ALA A 44 8.23 -4.38 8.09
N GLY A 45 7.11 -3.69 8.35
CA GLY A 45 6.16 -4.05 9.39
C GLY A 45 6.72 -3.83 10.81
N THR A 46 7.85 -3.15 10.92
CA THR A 46 8.48 -2.83 12.20
C THR A 46 7.88 -1.54 12.75
N GLY A 47 6.94 -1.67 13.68
CA GLY A 47 6.36 -0.54 14.41
C GLY A 47 7.30 0.02 15.49
N ARG A 48 6.93 1.18 16.04
CA ARG A 48 7.59 1.72 17.24
C ARG A 48 7.35 0.80 18.43
N ARG A 49 8.33 0.72 19.35
CA ARG A 49 8.15 -0.05 20.60
C ARG A 49 6.96 0.52 21.38
N ARG A 50 6.13 -0.37 21.95
CA ARG A 50 4.91 -0.03 22.72
C ARG A 50 3.83 0.71 21.92
N HIS A 51 3.80 0.52 20.60
CA HIS A 51 2.74 1.05 19.74
C HIS A 51 1.96 -0.11 19.12
N ILE A 52 0.64 0.04 19.01
CA ILE A 52 -0.27 -0.91 18.36
C ILE A 52 -1.05 -0.11 17.32
N ALA A 53 -1.12 -0.63 16.10
CA ALA A 53 -1.99 -0.11 15.05
C ALA A 53 -3.25 -0.99 14.98
N LEU A 54 -4.42 -0.38 15.10
CA LEU A 54 -5.70 -1.06 14.90
C LEU A 54 -6.14 -0.91 13.46
N THR A 55 -6.52 -2.02 12.84
CA THR A 55 -7.02 -2.05 11.46
C THR A 55 -8.34 -2.81 11.38
N PHE A 56 -9.23 -2.35 10.50
CA PHE A 56 -10.51 -3.00 10.22
C PHE A 56 -10.67 -3.22 8.72
N ASP A 57 -11.03 -4.43 8.32
CA ASP A 57 -11.21 -4.81 6.92
C ASP A 57 -12.71 -4.91 6.56
N ASP A 58 -13.02 -5.10 5.28
CA ASP A 58 -14.34 -5.42 4.73
C ASP A 58 -15.43 -4.32 4.80
N GLY A 59 -15.12 -3.16 5.39
CA GLY A 59 -16.04 -2.01 5.46
C GLY A 59 -16.20 -1.24 4.12
N PRO A 60 -16.98 -0.13 4.12
CA PRO A 60 -17.82 0.34 5.21
C PRO A 60 -19.14 -0.46 5.28
N ASP A 61 -19.55 -0.81 6.49
CA ASP A 61 -20.88 -1.33 6.77
C ASP A 61 -21.70 -0.28 7.52
N PRO A 62 -22.90 0.10 7.03
CA PRO A 62 -23.64 1.23 7.56
C PRO A 62 -24.18 1.03 8.99
N VAL A 63 -24.15 -0.19 9.53
CA VAL A 63 -24.65 -0.50 10.88
C VAL A 63 -23.51 -0.61 11.89
N SER A 64 -22.46 -1.35 11.56
CA SER A 64 -21.35 -1.67 12.44
C SER A 64 -20.23 -0.63 12.40
N THR A 65 -19.90 -0.06 11.23
CA THR A 65 -18.83 0.95 11.13
C THR A 65 -19.09 2.13 12.07
N PRO A 66 -20.28 2.75 12.12
CA PRO A 66 -20.54 3.84 13.08
C PRO A 66 -20.32 3.45 14.54
N ARG A 67 -20.63 2.19 14.93
CA ARG A 67 -20.41 1.72 16.29
C ARG A 67 -18.93 1.59 16.63
N PHE A 68 -18.11 1.16 15.67
CA PHE A 68 -16.66 1.16 15.85
C PHE A 68 -16.12 2.58 15.98
N LEU A 69 -16.61 3.51 15.15
CA LEU A 69 -16.24 4.93 15.24
C LEU A 69 -16.57 5.51 16.63
N ASP A 70 -17.77 5.27 17.14
CA ASP A 70 -18.18 5.77 18.47
C ASP A 70 -17.32 5.16 19.60
N ALA A 71 -16.97 3.87 19.49
CA ALA A 71 -16.10 3.22 20.46
C ALA A 71 -14.67 3.77 20.42
N LEU A 72 -14.12 4.01 19.23
CA LEU A 72 -12.79 4.58 19.03
C LEU A 72 -12.72 6.02 19.55
N ASP A 73 -13.76 6.83 19.29
CA ASP A 73 -13.88 8.18 19.83
C ASP A 73 -13.90 8.17 21.36
N GLY A 74 -14.67 7.26 21.97
CA GLY A 74 -14.72 7.10 23.43
C GLY A 74 -13.39 6.70 24.06
N LEU A 75 -12.51 6.05 23.29
CA LEU A 75 -11.15 5.68 23.70
C LEU A 75 -10.11 6.74 23.33
N GLY A 76 -10.46 7.74 22.52
CA GLY A 76 -9.52 8.72 21.98
C GLY A 76 -8.46 8.11 21.04
N VAL A 77 -8.82 7.05 20.31
CA VAL A 77 -7.90 6.27 19.45
C VAL A 77 -8.29 6.40 17.98
N GLN A 78 -7.28 6.46 17.11
CA GLN A 78 -7.47 6.39 15.65
C GLN A 78 -7.05 5.01 15.12
N ALA A 79 -7.62 4.62 13.99
CA ALA A 79 -7.42 3.33 13.34
C ALA A 79 -7.38 3.51 11.80
N THR A 80 -6.98 2.46 11.10
CA THR A 80 -7.01 2.39 9.64
C THR A 80 -8.13 1.45 9.19
N PHE A 81 -8.98 1.90 8.28
CA PHE A 81 -10.09 1.11 7.73
C PHE A 81 -9.80 0.73 6.28
N PHE A 82 -9.58 -0.56 6.01
CA PHE A 82 -9.40 -1.11 4.67
C PHE A 82 -10.78 -1.38 4.05
N LEU A 83 -11.17 -0.55 3.10
CA LEU A 83 -12.53 -0.52 2.56
C LEU A 83 -12.64 -1.25 1.21
N VAL A 84 -13.76 -1.96 1.02
CA VAL A 84 -14.15 -2.59 -0.24
C VAL A 84 -14.82 -1.54 -1.14
N GLY A 85 -14.32 -1.40 -2.37
CA GLY A 85 -14.76 -0.35 -3.31
C GLY A 85 -16.26 -0.35 -3.58
N GLU A 86 -16.88 -1.52 -3.74
CA GLU A 86 -18.34 -1.62 -3.95
C GLU A 86 -19.14 -1.08 -2.75
N HIS A 87 -18.67 -1.32 -1.52
CA HIS A 87 -19.30 -0.79 -0.30
C HIS A 87 -19.10 0.72 -0.17
N VAL A 88 -17.93 1.24 -0.55
CA VAL A 88 -17.66 2.68 -0.59
C VAL A 88 -18.66 3.42 -1.48
N VAL A 89 -18.96 2.87 -2.67
CA VAL A 89 -19.94 3.47 -3.60
C VAL A 89 -21.35 3.45 -3.01
N ARG A 90 -21.74 2.37 -2.31
CA ARG A 90 -23.07 2.24 -1.70
C ARG A 90 -23.25 3.11 -0.46
N HIS A 91 -22.19 3.33 0.32
CA HIS A 91 -22.25 4.00 1.62
C HIS A 91 -21.24 5.16 1.77
N PRO A 92 -21.20 6.14 0.83
CA PRO A 92 -20.18 7.17 0.83
C PRO A 92 -20.27 8.13 2.02
N ALA A 93 -21.45 8.23 2.65
CA ALA A 93 -21.62 9.03 3.88
C ALA A 93 -20.83 8.44 5.06
N VAL A 94 -20.80 7.11 5.19
CA VAL A 94 -20.05 6.42 6.24
C VAL A 94 -18.55 6.64 6.04
N VAL A 95 -18.07 6.56 4.79
CA VAL A 95 -16.66 6.82 4.45
C VAL A 95 -16.25 8.25 4.80
N ARG A 96 -17.08 9.24 4.46
CA ARG A 96 -16.82 10.64 4.81
C ARG A 96 -16.76 10.83 6.33
N GLU A 97 -17.64 10.16 7.07
CA GLU A 97 -17.65 10.21 8.53
C GLU A 97 -16.38 9.60 9.13
N THR A 98 -15.94 8.44 8.64
CA THR A 98 -14.67 7.80 9.03
C THR A 98 -13.49 8.76 8.87
N VAL A 99 -13.39 9.44 7.72
CA VAL A 99 -12.34 10.44 7.47
C VAL A 99 -12.50 11.68 8.34
N ARG A 100 -13.73 12.17 8.52
CA ARG A 100 -14.02 13.35 9.36
C ARG A 100 -13.58 13.14 10.82
N ARG A 101 -13.67 11.91 11.33
CA ARG A 101 -13.20 11.53 12.67
C ARG A 101 -11.68 11.26 12.75
N GLY A 102 -10.96 11.45 11.64
CA GLY A 102 -9.50 11.39 11.60
C GLY A 102 -8.92 9.98 11.45
N HIS A 103 -9.71 9.01 11.03
CA HIS A 103 -9.22 7.68 10.70
C HIS A 103 -8.60 7.64 9.30
N GLU A 104 -7.65 6.72 9.12
CA GLU A 104 -7.03 6.47 7.81
C GLU A 104 -7.89 5.50 6.99
N LEU A 105 -7.88 5.65 5.67
CA LEU A 105 -8.51 4.71 4.73
C LEU A 105 -7.45 3.90 3.98
N GLY A 106 -7.64 2.59 3.93
CA GLY A 106 -6.93 1.67 3.07
C GLY A 106 -7.84 1.07 2.00
N VAL A 107 -7.25 0.48 0.96
CA VAL A 107 -7.97 -0.19 -0.13
C VAL A 107 -7.99 -1.69 0.10
N HIS A 108 -9.18 -2.29 0.10
CA HIS A 108 -9.41 -3.73 0.26
C HIS A 108 -10.06 -4.37 -0.98
N GLY A 109 -9.55 -4.02 -2.15
CA GLY A 109 -10.10 -4.47 -3.43
C GLY A 109 -11.45 -3.84 -3.79
N TRP A 110 -12.07 -4.34 -4.88
CA TRP A 110 -13.35 -3.84 -5.37
C TRP A 110 -14.54 -4.64 -4.81
N ARG A 111 -14.41 -5.96 -4.80
CA ARG A 111 -15.37 -6.93 -4.27
C ARG A 111 -14.62 -7.94 -3.43
N HIS A 112 -15.29 -8.47 -2.41
CA HIS A 112 -14.74 -9.48 -1.51
C HIS A 112 -15.23 -10.89 -1.90
N ASP A 113 -15.07 -11.22 -3.18
CA ASP A 113 -15.42 -12.53 -3.74
C ASP A 113 -14.18 -13.42 -3.80
N ARG A 114 -14.34 -14.73 -3.63
CA ARG A 114 -13.26 -15.67 -3.92
C ARG A 114 -13.07 -15.76 -5.44
N PRO A 115 -11.83 -15.77 -5.95
CA PRO A 115 -11.54 -15.89 -7.38
C PRO A 115 -12.04 -17.21 -7.97
#